data_AF-A0A2W2CUD6-F1
#
_entry.id   AF-A0A2W2CUD6-F1
#
_cell.length_a   1.000
_cell.length_b   1.000
_cell.length_c   1.000
_cell.angle_alpha   90.00
_cell.angle_beta   90.00
_cell.angle_gamma   90.00
#
_symmetry.space_group_name_H-M   'P 1'
#
loop_
_entity.id
_entity.type
_entity.pdbx_description
1 polymer ?
#
loop_
_entity_poly.entity_id
_entity_poly.type
_entity_poly.pdbx_seq_one_letter_code
_entity_poly.pdbx_strand_id
1 'polypeptide(L)'
;MHALEEQIGDFAELTSEDAFMDALTTAAQIADRTSRAEKLEALRNAVVNSVMPDAPDVDTQQLFFEMIDRFTPTHVRMLTLLSDPPGWFDRHGMPRPGISMGPKTAIIEAGMPELAGRRDLIDRYAGALTVAGLINQSISGIMSAGGLWVPATAPLGIEFLAFVADPESKVD
;
A
#
# COMPACT_ATOMS: atom_id res chain seq x y z
N MET A 1 18.68 -2.75 -11.09
CA MET A 1 18.63 -3.03 -12.55
C MET A 1 19.03 -4.47 -12.91
N HIS A 2 20.29 -4.91 -12.83
CA HIS A 2 20.67 -6.28 -13.27
C HIS A 2 19.94 -7.45 -12.57
N ALA A 3 19.68 -7.35 -11.26
CA ALA A 3 18.99 -8.40 -10.53
C ALA A 3 17.48 -8.47 -10.85
N LEU A 4 16.89 -7.34 -11.24
CA LEU A 4 15.49 -7.27 -11.66
C LEU A 4 15.31 -7.83 -13.07
N GLU A 5 16.25 -7.55 -13.99
CA GLU A 5 16.28 -8.15 -15.33
C GLU A 5 16.37 -9.68 -15.26
N GLU A 6 17.13 -10.23 -14.31
CA GLU A 6 17.25 -11.68 -14.11
C GLU A 6 15.93 -12.34 -13.62
N GLN A 7 15.12 -11.62 -12.85
CA GLN A 7 13.84 -12.12 -12.34
C GLN A 7 12.68 -11.98 -13.32
N ILE A 8 12.66 -10.91 -14.12
CA ILE A 8 11.57 -10.62 -15.06
C ILE A 8 11.78 -11.34 -16.42
N GLY A 9 13.03 -11.58 -16.83
CA GLY A 9 13.34 -12.22 -18.11
C GLY A 9 13.48 -11.22 -19.27
N ASP A 10 13.44 -11.73 -20.51
CA ASP A 10 13.61 -10.91 -21.72
C ASP A 10 12.40 -10.00 -21.95
N PHE A 11 12.64 -8.69 -22.07
CA PHE A 11 11.60 -7.70 -22.36
C PHE A 11 10.85 -7.99 -23.67
N ALA A 12 11.52 -8.54 -24.68
CA ALA A 12 10.87 -8.90 -25.93
C ALA A 12 9.81 -10.00 -25.71
N GLU A 13 10.10 -10.98 -24.86
CA GLU A 13 9.16 -12.04 -24.49
C GLU A 13 7.98 -11.48 -23.68
N LEU A 14 8.24 -10.60 -22.71
CA LEU A 14 7.18 -9.96 -21.90
C LEU A 14 6.19 -9.17 -22.74
N THR A 15 6.65 -8.45 -23.77
CA THR A 15 5.73 -7.69 -24.65
C THR A 15 4.81 -8.58 -25.48
N SER A 16 5.07 -9.89 -25.54
CA SER A 16 4.19 -10.87 -26.16
C SER A 16 3.23 -11.56 -25.18
N GLU A 17 3.38 -11.32 -23.87
CA GLU A 17 2.51 -11.85 -22.83
C GLU A 17 1.29 -10.94 -22.62
N ASP A 18 0.09 -11.47 -22.84
CA ASP A 18 -1.17 -10.73 -22.73
C ASP A 18 -1.33 -10.07 -21.35
N ALA A 19 -0.98 -10.79 -20.28
CA ALA A 19 -1.10 -10.29 -18.90
C ALA A 19 -0.22 -9.05 -18.64
N PHE A 20 1.00 -9.01 -19.20
CA PHE A 20 1.88 -7.84 -19.10
C PHE A 20 1.32 -6.66 -19.88
N MET A 21 0.86 -6.90 -21.11
CA MET A 21 0.29 -5.86 -21.97
C MET A 21 -1.00 -5.28 -21.39
N ASP A 22 -1.83 -6.11 -20.75
CA ASP A 22 -3.04 -5.67 -20.04
C ASP A 22 -2.70 -4.82 -18.82
N ALA A 23 -1.72 -5.24 -18.00
CA ALA A 23 -1.24 -4.46 -16.85
C ALA A 23 -0.67 -3.10 -17.30
N LEU A 24 0.18 -3.09 -18.34
CA LEU A 24 0.76 -1.88 -18.91
C LEU A 24 -0.31 -0.93 -19.47
N THR A 25 -1.29 -1.46 -20.21
CA THR A 25 -2.38 -0.69 -20.79
C THR A 25 -3.26 -0.08 -19.69
N THR A 26 -3.63 -0.88 -18.70
CA THR A 26 -4.43 -0.43 -17.55
C THR A 26 -3.70 0.67 -16.79
N ALA A 27 -2.42 0.47 -16.48
CA ALA A 27 -1.61 1.45 -15.78
C ALA A 27 -1.49 2.77 -16.56
N ALA A 28 -1.27 2.71 -17.88
CA ALA A 28 -1.20 3.89 -18.74
C ALA A 28 -2.51 4.68 -18.74
N GLN A 29 -3.67 4.01 -18.82
CA GLN A 29 -4.97 4.66 -18.76
C GLN A 29 -5.21 5.35 -17.41
N ILE A 30 -4.76 4.76 -16.30
CA ILE A 30 -4.85 5.38 -14.97
C ILE A 30 -3.91 6.58 -14.89
N ALA A 31 -2.66 6.43 -15.36
CA ALA A 31 -1.64 7.47 -15.36
C ALA A 31 -2.08 8.73 -16.13
N ASP A 32 -2.78 8.58 -17.25
CA ASP A 32 -3.31 9.70 -18.04
C ASP A 32 -4.28 10.60 -17.24
N ARG A 33 -4.93 10.03 -16.22
CA ARG A 33 -5.92 10.71 -15.37
C ARG A 33 -5.32 11.32 -14.09
N THR A 34 -4.00 11.22 -13.87
CA THR A 34 -3.34 11.73 -12.66
C THR A 34 -1.96 12.32 -12.91
N SER A 35 -1.65 13.46 -12.30
CA SER A 35 -0.30 14.03 -12.28
C SER A 35 0.45 13.80 -10.96
N ARG A 36 -0.12 13.03 -10.02
CA ARG A 36 0.49 12.78 -8.69
C ARG A 36 1.65 11.79 -8.80
N ALA A 37 2.84 12.22 -8.42
CA ALA A 37 4.08 11.44 -8.56
C ALA A 37 3.99 10.08 -7.84
N GLU A 38 3.43 10.05 -6.64
CA GLU A 38 3.31 8.83 -5.82
C GLU A 38 2.39 7.80 -6.47
N LYS A 39 1.34 8.26 -7.18
CA LYS A 39 0.44 7.37 -7.90
C LYS A 39 1.10 6.84 -9.18
N LEU A 40 1.88 7.69 -9.87
CA LEU A 40 2.66 7.25 -11.03
C LEU A 40 3.75 6.23 -10.65
N GLU A 41 4.38 6.42 -9.50
CA GLU A 41 5.35 5.47 -8.93
C GLU A 41 4.67 4.14 -8.59
N ALA A 42 3.55 4.16 -7.85
CA ALA A 42 2.79 2.95 -7.55
C ALA A 42 2.35 2.20 -8.82
N LEU A 43 1.95 2.91 -9.89
CA LEU A 43 1.60 2.29 -11.17
C LEU A 43 2.80 1.65 -11.86
N ARG A 44 3.96 2.29 -11.87
CA ARG A 44 5.20 1.70 -12.43
C ARG A 44 5.58 0.43 -11.69
N ASN A 45 5.57 0.49 -10.36
CA ASN A 45 5.86 -0.64 -9.50
C ASN A 45 4.87 -1.78 -9.74
N ALA A 46 3.57 -1.48 -9.83
CA ALA A 46 2.52 -2.46 -10.10
C ALA A 46 2.70 -3.18 -11.44
N VAL A 47 3.10 -2.49 -12.51
CA VAL A 47 3.38 -3.10 -13.83
C VAL A 47 4.58 -4.05 -13.77
N VAL A 48 5.58 -3.75 -12.95
CA VAL A 48 6.71 -4.68 -12.76
C VAL A 48 6.26 -5.85 -11.89
N ASN A 49 5.62 -5.58 -10.76
CA ASN A 49 5.16 -6.59 -9.82
C ASN A 49 4.08 -7.52 -10.41
N SER A 50 3.42 -7.18 -11.50
CA SER A 50 2.43 -8.04 -12.18
C SER A 50 3.05 -9.20 -12.97
N VAL A 51 4.36 -9.17 -13.21
CA VAL A 51 5.09 -10.23 -13.94
C VAL A 51 6.19 -10.88 -13.10
N MET A 52 6.31 -10.51 -11.83
CA MET A 52 7.26 -11.14 -10.91
C MET A 52 6.83 -12.58 -10.57
N PRO A 53 7.75 -13.46 -10.13
CA PRO A 53 7.42 -14.83 -9.74
C PRO A 53 6.35 -14.95 -8.64
N ASP A 54 6.24 -13.92 -7.78
CA ASP A 54 5.26 -13.80 -6.70
C ASP A 54 4.03 -12.95 -7.10
N ALA A 55 3.85 -12.67 -8.40
CA ALA A 55 2.74 -11.86 -8.88
C ALA A 55 1.38 -12.48 -8.51
N PRO A 56 0.40 -11.65 -8.10
CA PRO A 56 -0.98 -12.09 -7.93
C PRO A 56 -1.57 -12.63 -9.25
N ASP A 57 -2.66 -13.37 -9.17
CA ASP A 57 -3.42 -13.76 -10.37
C ASP A 57 -4.02 -12.53 -11.09
N VAL A 58 -4.36 -12.68 -12.37
CA VAL A 58 -4.82 -11.57 -13.24
C VAL A 58 -6.04 -10.84 -12.67
N ASP A 59 -7.01 -11.54 -12.08
CA ASP A 59 -8.21 -10.92 -11.52
C ASP A 59 -7.84 -10.06 -10.30
N THR A 60 -6.93 -10.56 -9.45
CA THR A 60 -6.39 -9.82 -8.30
C THR A 60 -5.55 -8.61 -8.73
N GLN A 61 -4.76 -8.73 -9.81
CA GLN A 61 -4.01 -7.60 -10.37
C GLN A 61 -4.95 -6.49 -10.85
N GLN A 62 -6.02 -6.83 -11.59
CA GLN A 62 -7.03 -5.86 -12.04
C GLN A 62 -7.67 -5.14 -10.85
N LEU A 63 -8.07 -5.90 -9.82
CA LEU A 63 -8.59 -5.35 -8.58
C LEU A 63 -7.60 -4.36 -7.94
N PHE A 64 -6.30 -4.68 -7.91
CA PHE A 64 -5.29 -3.77 -7.35
C PHE A 64 -5.10 -2.51 -8.20
N PHE A 65 -5.12 -2.60 -9.53
CA PHE A 65 -5.09 -1.41 -10.38
C PHE A 65 -6.29 -0.49 -10.14
N GLU A 66 -7.50 -1.04 -9.97
CA GLU A 66 -8.68 -0.25 -9.57
C GLU A 66 -8.49 0.43 -8.21
N MET A 67 -7.87 -0.26 -7.26
CA MET A 67 -7.54 0.31 -5.95
C MET A 67 -6.52 1.44 -6.05
N ILE A 68 -5.45 1.28 -6.84
CA ILE A 68 -4.47 2.35 -7.12
C ILE A 68 -5.18 3.55 -7.75
N ASP A 69 -6.12 3.31 -8.65
CA ASP A 69 -6.87 4.39 -9.29
C ASP A 69 -7.73 5.17 -8.29
N ARG A 70 -8.48 4.46 -7.46
CA ARG A 70 -9.41 5.05 -6.50
C ARG A 70 -8.71 5.71 -5.31
N PHE A 71 -7.61 5.15 -4.83
CA PHE A 71 -6.97 5.58 -3.60
C PHE A 71 -6.07 6.80 -3.79
N THR A 72 -6.15 7.70 -2.81
CA THR A 72 -5.18 8.80 -2.68
C THR A 72 -3.89 8.30 -2.02
N PRO A 73 -2.76 9.02 -2.17
CA PRO A 73 -1.52 8.69 -1.46
C PRO A 73 -1.70 8.55 0.07
N THR A 74 -2.66 9.28 0.65
CA THR A 74 -2.99 9.19 2.08
C THR A 74 -3.54 7.82 2.47
N HIS A 75 -4.33 7.16 1.62
CA HIS A 75 -4.84 5.81 1.91
C HIS A 75 -3.69 4.80 1.95
N VAL A 76 -2.79 4.86 0.96
CA VAL A 76 -1.63 3.97 0.88
C VAL A 76 -0.72 4.18 2.09
N ARG A 77 -0.38 5.44 2.41
CA ARG A 77 0.42 5.76 3.62
C ARG A 77 -0.24 5.29 4.91
N MET A 78 -1.54 5.48 5.07
CA MET A 78 -2.28 4.98 6.23
C MET A 78 -2.23 3.46 6.31
N LEU A 79 -2.41 2.77 5.19
CA LEU A 79 -2.30 1.31 5.12
C LEU A 79 -0.89 0.83 5.47
N THR A 80 0.15 1.48 4.95
CA THR A 80 1.56 1.19 5.27
C THR A 80 1.84 1.37 6.75
N LEU A 81 1.40 2.48 7.36
CA LEU A 81 1.52 2.69 8.80
C LEU A 81 0.80 1.58 9.58
N LEU A 82 -0.42 1.23 9.19
CA LEU A 82 -1.20 0.19 9.85
C LEU A 82 -0.65 -1.23 9.62
N SER A 83 0.21 -1.45 8.62
CA SER A 83 0.86 -2.73 8.34
C SER A 83 2.08 -2.97 9.24
N ASP A 84 2.82 -1.91 9.56
CA ASP A 84 3.97 -1.96 10.46
C ASP A 84 4.07 -0.65 11.26
N PRO A 85 3.24 -0.48 12.31
CA PRO A 85 3.22 0.75 13.08
C PRO A 85 4.58 1.07 13.72
N PRO A 86 5.30 0.12 14.36
CA PRO A 86 6.63 0.42 14.92
C PRO A 86 7.63 0.86 13.85
N GLY A 87 7.75 0.13 12.74
CA GLY A 87 8.73 0.45 11.72
C GLY A 87 8.37 1.70 10.90
N TRP A 88 7.09 2.08 10.80
CA TRP A 88 6.71 3.39 10.26
C TRP A 88 7.41 4.52 11.00
N PHE A 89 7.33 4.52 12.34
CA PHE A 89 7.95 5.57 13.15
C PHE A 89 9.47 5.54 13.03
N ASP A 90 10.08 4.35 13.03
CA ASP A 90 11.53 4.20 12.91
C ASP A 90 12.04 4.73 11.55
N ARG A 91 11.40 4.34 10.44
CA ARG A 91 11.77 4.78 9.08
C ARG A 91 11.60 6.29 8.89
N HIS A 92 10.69 6.91 9.61
CA HIS A 92 10.46 8.36 9.54
C HIS A 92 11.19 9.16 10.64
N GLY A 93 11.99 8.51 11.48
CA GLY A 93 12.71 9.16 12.58
C GLY A 93 11.79 9.82 13.62
N MET A 94 10.56 9.29 13.78
CA MET A 94 9.56 9.84 14.68
C MET A 94 9.58 9.12 16.04
N PRO A 95 9.49 9.85 17.16
CA PRO A 95 9.39 9.21 18.47
C PRO A 95 8.03 8.51 18.61
N ARG A 96 8.04 7.27 19.10
CA ARG A 96 6.80 6.53 19.40
C ARG A 96 6.12 7.16 20.62
N PRO A 97 4.84 7.56 20.56
CA PRO A 97 4.13 8.10 21.72
C PRO A 97 3.97 7.06 22.82
N GLY A 98 4.17 7.47 24.07
CA GLY A 98 4.03 6.63 25.27
C GLY A 98 2.58 6.35 25.65
N ILE A 99 1.82 5.67 24.79
CA ILE A 99 0.40 5.39 24.99
C ILE A 99 0.24 4.03 25.69
N SER A 100 -0.27 4.04 26.92
CA SER A 100 -0.55 2.82 27.69
C SER A 100 -1.84 2.11 27.24
N MET A 101 -2.87 2.89 26.95
CA MET A 101 -4.14 2.44 26.37
C MET A 101 -4.73 3.53 25.47
N GLY A 102 -5.36 3.14 24.36
CA GLY A 102 -5.99 4.09 23.46
C GLY A 102 -6.44 3.46 22.15
N PRO A 103 -7.04 4.25 21.24
CA PRO A 103 -7.40 3.81 19.90
C PRO A 103 -6.22 3.91 18.93
N LYS A 104 -6.20 3.10 17.85
CA LYS A 104 -5.17 3.20 16.80
C LYS A 104 -5.16 4.57 16.12
N THR A 105 -6.25 5.33 16.15
CA THR A 105 -6.26 6.71 15.65
C THR A 105 -5.24 7.60 16.34
N ALA A 106 -4.90 7.35 17.62
CA ALA A 106 -3.85 8.11 18.29
C ALA A 106 -2.46 7.86 17.66
N ILE A 107 -2.20 6.65 17.18
CA ILE A 107 -0.97 6.32 16.45
C ILE A 107 -1.02 6.90 15.02
N ILE A 108 -2.17 6.86 14.37
CA ILE A 108 -2.36 7.50 13.05
C ILE A 108 -2.08 9.00 13.15
N GLU A 109 -2.67 9.70 14.13
CA GLU A 109 -2.44 11.14 14.33
C GLU A 109 -0.98 11.47 14.64
N ALA A 110 -0.30 10.62 15.42
CA ALA A 110 1.12 10.80 15.73
C ALA A 110 2.05 10.52 14.54
N GLY A 111 1.74 9.49 13.73
CA GLY A 111 2.55 9.08 12.58
C GLY A 111 2.22 9.82 11.27
N MET A 112 1.06 10.48 11.21
CA MET A 112 0.59 11.29 10.10
C MET A 112 0.10 12.65 10.63
N PRO A 113 1.02 13.56 11.00
CA PRO A 113 0.69 14.82 11.69
C PRO A 113 -0.28 15.73 10.91
N GLU A 114 -0.34 15.63 9.59
CA GLU A 114 -1.30 16.33 8.75
C GLU A 114 -2.77 15.90 8.98
N LEU A 115 -2.97 14.74 9.63
CA LEU A 115 -4.28 14.23 10.05
C LEU A 115 -4.56 14.49 11.53
N ALA A 116 -3.65 15.12 12.28
CA ALA A 116 -3.85 15.41 13.70
C ALA A 116 -5.11 16.27 13.91
N GLY A 117 -6.02 15.80 14.78
CA GLY A 117 -7.32 16.45 15.02
C GLY A 117 -8.33 16.32 13.87
N ARG A 118 -8.00 15.60 12.79
CA ARG A 118 -8.87 15.38 11.63
C ARG A 118 -9.52 14.00 11.66
N ARG A 119 -10.20 13.72 12.77
CA ARG A 119 -10.88 12.44 13.01
C ARG A 119 -11.85 12.07 11.88
N ASP A 120 -12.55 13.08 11.35
CA ASP A 120 -13.43 12.98 10.20
C ASP A 120 -12.74 12.37 8.97
N LEU A 121 -11.52 12.81 8.66
CA LEU A 121 -10.75 12.30 7.53
C LEU A 121 -10.15 10.94 7.83
N ILE A 122 -9.65 10.73 9.05
CA ILE A 122 -9.09 9.44 9.46
C ILE A 122 -10.14 8.33 9.30
N ASP A 123 -11.35 8.55 9.82
CA ASP A 123 -12.43 7.58 9.73
C ASP A 123 -12.88 7.36 8.26
N ARG A 124 -12.83 8.41 7.43
CA ARG A 124 -13.14 8.30 5.99
C ARG A 124 -12.12 7.45 5.25
N TYR A 125 -10.82 7.68 5.48
CA TYR A 125 -9.74 6.90 4.84
C TYR A 125 -9.74 5.46 5.32
N ALA A 126 -9.82 5.24 6.63
CA ALA A 126 -9.88 3.90 7.20
C ALA A 126 -11.14 3.15 6.76
N GLY A 127 -12.29 3.82 6.70
CA GLY A 127 -13.53 3.23 6.18
C GLY A 127 -13.39 2.73 4.74
N ALA A 128 -12.73 3.51 3.88
CA ALA A 128 -12.45 3.08 2.50
C ALA A 128 -11.52 1.86 2.45
N LEU A 129 -10.49 1.81 3.30
CA LEU A 129 -9.59 0.65 3.44
C LEU A 129 -10.33 -0.59 3.98
N THR A 130 -11.25 -0.42 4.93
CA THR A 130 -12.09 -1.51 5.47
C THR A 130 -13.05 -2.05 4.42
N VAL A 131 -13.75 -1.17 3.69
CA VAL A 131 -14.68 -1.58 2.61
C VAL A 131 -13.94 -2.31 1.49
N ALA A 132 -12.69 -1.92 1.22
CA ALA A 132 -11.83 -2.62 0.27
C ALA A 132 -11.20 -3.92 0.82
N GLY A 133 -11.47 -4.28 2.08
CA GLY A 133 -10.94 -5.50 2.70
C GLY A 133 -9.45 -5.45 3.06
N LEU A 134 -8.81 -4.26 3.06
CA LEU A 134 -7.36 -4.11 3.27
C LEU A 134 -6.98 -4.01 4.76
N ILE A 135 -7.93 -3.62 5.61
CA ILE A 135 -7.78 -3.63 7.08
C ILE A 135 -8.96 -4.37 7.71
N ASN A 136 -8.70 -5.11 8.79
CA ASN A 136 -9.71 -5.94 9.48
C ASN A 136 -9.92 -5.56 10.95
N GLN A 137 -9.00 -4.81 11.56
CA GLN A 137 -9.15 -4.36 12.95
C GLN A 137 -9.77 -2.96 13.02
N SER A 138 -10.59 -2.74 14.06
CA SER A 138 -11.11 -1.42 14.38
C SER A 138 -9.99 -0.47 14.77
N ILE A 139 -10.02 0.75 14.22
CA ILE A 139 -9.09 1.82 14.57
C ILE A 139 -9.59 2.69 15.74
N SER A 140 -10.87 2.60 16.10
CA SER A 140 -11.56 3.41 17.12
C SER A 140 -11.64 2.71 18.48
N GLY A 141 -11.52 1.39 18.52
CA GLY A 141 -11.60 0.63 19.78
C GLY A 141 -10.43 0.93 20.71
N ILE A 142 -10.70 1.05 22.01
CA ILE A 142 -9.66 1.17 23.02
C ILE A 142 -8.93 -0.17 23.15
N MET A 143 -7.60 -0.12 23.08
CA MET A 143 -6.73 -1.28 23.20
C MET A 143 -5.54 -0.98 24.11
N SER A 144 -4.88 -2.03 24.59
CA SER A 144 -3.64 -1.90 25.36
C SER A 144 -2.49 -1.43 24.47
N ALA A 145 -1.38 -1.00 25.08
CA ALA A 145 -0.15 -0.67 24.37
C ALA A 145 0.28 -1.79 23.40
N GLY A 146 0.19 -3.06 23.80
CA GLY A 146 0.49 -4.18 22.92
C GLY A 146 -0.39 -4.21 21.67
N GLY A 147 -1.71 -4.06 21.83
CA GLY A 147 -2.65 -4.08 20.70
C GLY A 147 -2.52 -2.87 19.77
N LEU A 148 -2.16 -1.71 20.32
CA LEU A 148 -1.94 -0.48 19.58
C LEU A 148 -0.88 -0.64 18.48
N TRP A 149 0.23 -1.30 18.80
CA TRP A 149 1.41 -1.45 17.92
C TRP A 149 1.36 -2.66 16.99
N VAL A 150 0.36 -3.52 17.11
CA VAL A 150 0.17 -4.69 16.22
C VAL A 150 -0.40 -4.23 14.87
N PRO A 151 -0.05 -4.89 13.74
CA PRO A 151 -0.65 -4.61 12.44
C PRO A 151 -2.18 -4.70 12.45
N ALA A 152 -2.84 -3.85 11.67
CA ALA A 152 -4.29 -3.86 11.45
C ALA A 152 -4.69 -4.32 10.04
N THR A 153 -3.69 -4.62 9.19
CA THR A 153 -3.90 -5.05 7.81
C THR A 153 -4.44 -6.47 7.72
N ALA A 154 -5.32 -6.69 6.75
CA ALA A 154 -5.73 -8.02 6.30
C ALA A 154 -4.69 -8.59 5.31
N PRO A 155 -4.74 -9.91 4.99
CA PRO A 155 -3.86 -10.52 3.99
C PRO A 155 -3.86 -9.78 2.64
N LEU A 156 -5.05 -9.42 2.12
CA LEU A 156 -5.19 -8.64 0.88
C LEU A 156 -4.52 -7.26 0.97
N GLY A 157 -4.49 -6.65 2.16
CA GLY A 157 -3.79 -5.39 2.41
C GLY A 157 -2.27 -5.53 2.31
N ILE A 158 -1.72 -6.63 2.79
CA ILE A 158 -0.29 -6.94 2.70
C ILE A 158 0.09 -7.18 1.24
N GLU A 159 -0.72 -7.97 0.53
CA GLU A 159 -0.53 -8.28 -0.89
C GLU A 159 -0.61 -7.00 -1.76
N PHE A 160 -1.61 -6.14 -1.52
CA PHE A 160 -1.72 -4.85 -2.19
C PHE A 160 -0.49 -3.97 -1.94
N LEU A 161 0.01 -3.89 -0.70
CA LEU A 161 1.22 -3.13 -0.39
C LEU A 161 2.45 -3.68 -1.11
N ALA A 162 2.59 -5.02 -1.19
CA ALA A 162 3.68 -5.66 -1.93
C ALA A 162 3.58 -5.44 -3.45
N PHE A 163 2.36 -5.32 -3.98
CA PHE A 163 2.12 -5.05 -5.39
C PHE A 163 2.49 -3.62 -5.81
N VAL A 164 2.33 -2.63 -4.91
CA VAL A 164 2.69 -1.23 -5.20
C VAL A 164 4.09 -0.82 -4.71
N ALA A 165 4.75 -1.70 -3.95
CA ALA A 165 6.10 -1.47 -3.44
C ALA A 165 7.15 -1.49 -4.54
N ASP A 166 8.26 -0.78 -4.31
CA ASP A 166 9.42 -0.82 -5.21
C ASP A 166 9.90 -2.26 -5.38
N PRO A 167 9.87 -2.83 -6.61
CA PRO A 167 10.31 -4.19 -6.85
C PRO A 167 11.79 -4.40 -6.47
N GLU A 168 12.64 -3.37 -6.53
CA GLU A 168 14.05 -3.52 -6.15
C GLU A 168 14.21 -3.83 -4.65
N SER A 169 13.28 -3.38 -3.80
CA SER A 169 13.29 -3.68 -2.36
C SER A 169 12.99 -5.13 -1.99
N LYS A 170 12.54 -5.96 -2.96
CA LYS A 170 12.26 -7.39 -2.77
C LYS A 170 13.45 -8.29 -3.08
N VAL A 171 14.51 -7.74 -3.69
CA VAL A 171 15.65 -8.50 -4.24
C VAL A 171 16.87 -8.49 -3.31
N ASP A 172 16.78 -7.76 -2.19
CA ASP A 172 17.76 -7.74 -1.08
C ASP A 172 17.46 -8.82 -0.01
#